data_AF-A0ABD3F7P4-F1
#
_entry.id   AF-A0ABD3F7P4-F1
#
_cell.length_a   1.000
_cell.length_b   1.000
_cell.length_c   1.000
_cell.angle_alpha   90.00
_cell.angle_beta   90.00
_cell.angle_gamma   90.00
#
_symmetry.space_group_name_H-M   'P 1'
#
loop_
_entity.id
_entity.type
_entity.pdbx_description
1 polymer ?
#
loop_
_entity_poly.entity_id
_entity_poly.type
_entity_poly.pdbx_seq_one_letter_code
_entity_poly.pdbx_strand_id
1 'polypeptide(L)'
;MEEAVVGKMQVLTPQQLSALNEAKVMIRMDNEQYLRDHPDVAKLMRALMRSILRNRPANPSTFAYEFFSRNRTCIRQDLDAKE
;
A
#
# COMPACT_ATOMS: atom_id res chain seq x y z
N MET A 1 -12.00 -35.42 -7.08
CA MET A 1 -10.74 -34.86 -6.55
C MET A 1 -10.06 -34.24 -7.75
N GLU A 2 -10.22 -32.94 -8.00
CA GLU A 2 -9.64 -31.84 -7.24
C GLU A 2 -10.51 -30.59 -7.49
N GLU A 3 -10.99 -29.95 -6.41
CA GLU A 3 -11.86 -28.78 -6.50
C GLU A 3 -11.04 -27.57 -6.93
N ALA A 4 -11.34 -27.05 -8.12
CA ALA A 4 -10.97 -25.69 -8.51
C ALA A 4 -11.76 -24.70 -7.64
N VAL A 5 -11.19 -24.31 -6.49
CA VAL A 5 -11.65 -23.15 -5.70
C VAL A 5 -11.18 -21.88 -6.40
N VAL A 6 -11.70 -21.64 -7.62
CA VAL A 6 -11.61 -20.36 -8.29
C VAL A 6 -12.75 -19.50 -7.75
N GLY A 7 -12.36 -18.57 -6.87
CA GLY A 7 -13.12 -17.47 -6.30
C GLY A 7 -14.60 -17.36 -6.66
N LYS A 8 -15.46 -17.88 -5.77
CA LYS A 8 -16.82 -17.35 -5.65
C LYS A 8 -16.70 -15.88 -5.27
N MET A 9 -16.95 -14.97 -6.21
CA MET A 9 -17.26 -13.58 -5.93
C MET A 9 -18.55 -13.57 -5.09
N GLN A 10 -18.40 -13.65 -3.78
CA GLN A 10 -19.52 -13.60 -2.85
C GLN A 10 -20.12 -12.20 -2.96
N VAL A 11 -21.25 -12.09 -3.66
CA VAL A 11 -22.03 -10.86 -3.72
C VAL A 11 -22.56 -10.61 -2.32
N LEU A 12 -22.01 -9.59 -1.65
CA LEU A 12 -22.43 -9.20 -0.31
C LEU A 12 -23.90 -8.79 -0.33
N THR A 13 -24.67 -9.23 0.66
CA THR A 13 -26.02 -8.72 0.90
C THR A 13 -25.98 -7.21 1.16
N PRO A 14 -27.08 -6.47 0.93
CA PRO A 14 -27.12 -5.03 1.22
C PRO A 14 -26.70 -4.69 2.66
N GLN A 15 -27.08 -5.53 3.64
CA GLN A 15 -26.72 -5.36 5.05
C GLN A 15 -25.22 -5.57 5.28
N GLN A 16 -24.63 -6.61 4.68
CA GLN A 16 -23.18 -6.84 4.76
C GLN A 16 -22.39 -5.72 4.07
N LEU A 17 -22.91 -5.18 2.97
CA LEU A 17 -22.28 -4.05 2.28
C LEU A 17 -22.34 -2.77 3.13
N SER A 18 -23.46 -2.51 3.81
CA SER A 18 -23.60 -1.38 4.73
C SER A 18 -22.61 -1.48 5.89
N ALA A 19 -22.58 -2.63 6.57
CA ALA A 19 -21.64 -2.88 7.66
C ALA A 19 -20.17 -2.80 7.21
N LEU A 20 -19.87 -3.30 6.01
CA LEU A 20 -18.54 -3.18 5.42
C LEU A 20 -18.16 -1.72 5.14
N ASN A 21 -19.10 -0.91 4.67
CA ASN A 21 -18.86 0.50 4.40
C ASN A 21 -18.60 1.28 5.70
N GLU A 22 -19.39 1.05 6.75
CA GLU A 22 -19.16 1.64 8.07
C GLU A 22 -17.79 1.26 8.63
N ALA A 23 -17.43 -0.02 8.59
CA ALA A 23 -16.12 -0.49 9.02
C ALA A 23 -14.98 0.15 8.19
N LYS A 24 -15.14 0.27 6.87
CA LYS A 24 -14.17 0.95 6.01
C LYS A 24 -13.99 2.42 6.37
N VAL A 25 -15.06 3.12 6.73
CA VAL A 25 -14.96 4.53 7.15
C VAL A 25 -14.09 4.63 8.40
N MET A 26 -14.36 3.81 9.42
CA MET A 26 -13.55 3.80 10.65
C MET A 26 -12.08 3.47 10.36
N ILE A 27 -11.81 2.43 9.58
CA ILE A 27 -10.45 2.05 9.18
C ILE A 27 -9.75 3.19 8.43
N ARG A 28 -10.46 3.92 7.56
CA ARG A 28 -9.88 5.06 6.83
C ARG A 28 -9.51 6.20 7.76
N MET A 29 -10.33 6.47 8.78
CA MET A 29 -10.02 7.49 9.79
C MET A 29 -8.78 7.10 10.60
N ASP A 30 -8.70 5.84 11.04
CA ASP A 30 -7.56 5.32 11.82
C ASP A 30 -6.26 5.32 10.99
N ASN A 31 -6.34 4.88 9.74
CA ASN A 31 -5.18 4.89 8.82
C ASN A 31 -4.67 6.31 8.58
N GLU A 32 -5.58 7.26 8.36
CA GLU A 32 -5.22 8.66 8.16
C GLU A 32 -4.58 9.25 9.42
N GLN A 33 -5.11 8.93 10.61
CA GLN A 33 -4.50 9.33 11.87
C GLN A 33 -3.08 8.74 12.02
N TYR A 34 -2.92 7.44 11.74
CA TYR A 34 -1.61 6.78 11.76
C TYR A 34 -0.61 7.45 10.81
N LEU A 35 -1.03 7.79 9.59
CA LEU A 35 -0.17 8.46 8.61
C LEU A 35 0.23 9.88 9.05
N ARG A 36 -0.67 10.61 9.73
CA ARG A 36 -0.34 11.91 10.33
C ARG A 36 0.68 11.78 11.45
N ASP A 37 0.51 10.79 12.31
CA ASP A 37 1.41 10.54 13.45
C ASP A 37 2.78 10.00 13.00
N HIS A 38 2.86 9.40 11.81
CA HIS A 38 4.07 8.78 11.27
C HIS A 38 4.50 9.43 9.93
N PRO A 39 5.03 10.66 9.94
CA PRO A 39 5.43 11.37 8.73
C PRO A 39 6.51 10.63 7.93
N ASP A 40 7.29 9.76 8.57
CA ASP A 40 8.30 8.94 7.91
C ASP A 40 7.71 7.91 6.95
N VAL A 41 6.52 7.38 7.25
CA VAL A 41 5.80 6.49 6.33
C VAL A 41 5.39 7.26 5.07
N ALA A 42 4.92 8.49 5.22
CA ALA A 42 4.57 9.34 4.08
C ALA A 42 5.80 9.69 3.22
N LYS A 43 6.95 10.00 3.83
CA LYS A 43 8.22 10.20 3.12
C LYS A 43 8.62 8.96 2.34
N LEU A 44 8.49 7.78 2.95
CA LEU A 44 8.84 6.51 2.33
C LEU A 44 7.98 6.20 1.10
N MET A 45 6.67 6.42 1.20
CA MET A 45 5.76 6.25 0.06
C MET A 45 6.05 7.25 -1.06
N ARG A 46 6.41 8.50 -0.73
CA ARG A 46 6.83 9.50 -1.73
C ARG A 46 8.12 9.11 -2.44
N ALA A 47 9.11 8.58 -1.72
CA ALA A 47 10.37 8.12 -2.31
C ALA A 47 10.14 6.96 -3.30
N LEU A 48 9.31 5.98 -2.93
CA LEU A 48 8.90 4.92 -3.84
C LEU A 48 8.21 5.48 -5.09
N MET A 49 7.20 6.34 -4.92
CA MET A 49 6.48 6.94 -6.06
C MET A 49 7.43 7.72 -6.98
N ARG A 50 8.34 8.51 -6.41
CA ARG A 50 9.35 9.25 -7.18
C ARG A 50 10.22 8.30 -8.01
N SER A 51 10.68 7.21 -7.42
CA SER A 51 11.48 6.20 -8.11
C SER A 51 10.69 5.46 -9.20
N ILE A 52 9.42 5.15 -8.98
CA ILE A 52 8.54 4.56 -10.01
C ILE A 52 8.33 5.55 -11.16
N LEU A 53 8.00 6.81 -10.87
CA LEU A 53 7.76 7.82 -11.90
C LEU A 53 9.02 8.15 -12.71
N ARG A 54 10.19 8.11 -12.07
CA ARG A 54 11.50 8.32 -12.73
C ARG A 54 11.89 7.15 -13.62
N ASN A 55 11.78 5.92 -13.14
CA ASN A 55 12.27 4.74 -13.86
C ASN A 55 11.22 4.11 -14.80
N ARG A 56 9.94 4.47 -14.62
CA ARG A 56 8.78 3.95 -15.39
C ARG A 56 8.88 2.42 -15.64
N PRO A 57 8.96 1.61 -14.57
CA PRO A 57 9.15 0.18 -14.72
C PRO A 57 7.93 -0.45 -15.41
N ALA A 58 8.17 -1.49 -16.20
CA ALA A 58 7.11 -2.28 -16.84
C ALA A 58 6.18 -2.94 -15.81
N ASN A 59 6.71 -3.30 -14.63
CA ASN A 59 5.94 -3.83 -13.51
C ASN A 59 6.23 -3.03 -12.21
N PRO A 60 5.32 -2.14 -11.79
CA PRO A 60 5.53 -1.33 -10.59
C PRO A 60 5.51 -2.16 -9.30
N SER A 61 4.83 -3.31 -9.28
CA SER A 61 4.76 -4.18 -8.10
C SER A 61 6.09 -4.87 -7.83
N THR A 62 6.72 -5.43 -8.87
CA THR A 62 8.07 -6.00 -8.75
C THR A 62 9.07 -4.94 -8.34
N PHE A 63 8.98 -3.75 -8.93
CA PHE A 63 9.84 -2.63 -8.57
C PHE A 63 9.67 -2.22 -7.09
N ALA A 64 8.43 -2.18 -6.58
CA ALA A 64 8.18 -1.88 -5.18
C ALA A 64 8.75 -2.95 -4.25
N TYR A 65 8.62 -4.23 -4.60
CA TYR A 65 9.24 -5.32 -3.85
C TYR A 65 10.76 -5.15 -3.77
N GLU A 66 11.43 -4.90 -4.90
CA GLU A 66 12.88 -4.66 -4.94
C GLU A 66 13.25 -3.40 -4.13
N PHE A 67 12.47 -2.33 -4.26
CA PHE A 67 12.68 -1.08 -3.53
C PHE A 67 12.73 -1.31 -2.01
N PHE A 68 11.78 -2.08 -1.47
CA PHE A 68 11.67 -2.36 -0.03
C PHE A 68 12.53 -3.54 0.44
N SER A 69 13.00 -4.40 -0.46
CA SER A 69 13.93 -5.49 -0.15
C SER A 69 15.35 -5.00 0.13
N ARG A 70 15.65 -3.73 -0.18
CA ARG A 70 16.94 -3.09 0.12
C ARG A 70 17.13 -2.90 1.62
N ASN A 71 18.39 -2.79 2.06
CA ASN A 71 18.70 -2.57 3.46
C ASN A 71 18.07 -1.26 3.97
N ARG A 72 17.56 -1.27 5.21
CA ARG A 72 16.95 -0.10 5.86
C ARG A 72 17.87 1.12 5.88
N THR A 73 19.19 0.93 5.95
CA THR A 73 20.17 2.04 5.88
C THR A 73 20.18 2.69 4.50
N CYS A 74 20.14 1.90 3.42
CA CYS A 74 20.07 2.40 2.05
C CYS A 74 18.74 3.13 1.80
N ILE A 75 17.62 2.59 2.29
CA ILE A 75 16.31 3.24 2.16
C ILE A 75 16.32 4.60 2.88
N ARG A 76 16.92 4.71 4.07
CA ARG A 76 17.03 5.99 4.78
C ARG A 76 17.80 7.04 3.99
N GLN A 77 18.90 6.66 3.34
CA GLN A 77 19.66 7.57 2.48
C GLN A 77 18.80 8.12 1.33
N ASP A 78 17.94 7.29 0.72
CA ASP A 78 16.99 7.72 -0.32
C ASP A 78 15.92 8.70 0.23
N LEU A 79 15.60 8.66 1.53
CA LEU A 79 14.66 9.58 2.19
C LEU A 79 15.31 10.93 2.54
N ASP A 80 16.59 10.90 2.90
CA ASP A 80 17.38 12.07 3.26
C ASP A 80 17.99 12.77 2.05
N ALA A 81 18.01 12.10 0.89
CA ALA A 81 18.35 12.68 -0.40
C ALA A 81 17.33 13.79 -0.72
N LYS A 82 17.72 15.02 -0.37
CA LYS A 82 16.97 16.26 -0.57
C LYS A 82 16.45 16.39 -2.01
N GLU A 83 15.35 17.14 -2.08
CA GLU A 83 14.71 17.65 -3.30
C GLU A 83 15.67 18.08 -4.42
#